data_AF-A0A373CD79-F1
#
_entry.id   AF-A0A373CD79-F1
#
_cell.length_a   1.000
_cell.length_b   1.000
_cell.length_c   1.000
_cell.angle_alpha   90.00
_cell.angle_beta   90.00
_cell.angle_gamma   90.00
#
_symmetry.space_group_name_H-M   'P 1'
#
loop_
_entity.id
_entity.type
_entity.pdbx_description
1 polymer ?
#
loop_
_entity_poly.entity_id
_entity_poly.type
_entity_poly.pdbx_seq_one_letter_code
_entity_poly.pdbx_strand_id
1 'polypeptide(L)' 'LWTYLADLNEQAQERLDTIMEQMKATEGVTEELKRTCQIEWVQRCNNIHNRAEEIVLHEMIYS' A
#
# COMPACT_ATOMS: atom_id res chain seq x y z
N LEU A 1 19.15 0.06 19.59
CA LEU A 1 17.75 0.36 19.99
C LEU A 1 17.02 1.18 18.93
N TRP A 2 17.58 2.30 18.45
CA TRP A 2 17.02 3.04 17.29
C TRP A 2 17.06 2.26 15.97
N THR A 3 18.09 1.44 15.76
CA THR A 3 18.26 0.64 14.54
C THR A 3 17.19 -0.43 14.37
N TYR A 4 16.73 -1.07 15.44
CA TYR A 4 15.73 -2.13 15.37
C TYR A 4 14.33 -1.59 15.01
N LEU A 5 13.96 -0.43 15.57
CA LEU A 5 12.73 0.26 15.21
C LEU A 5 12.76 0.79 13.78
N ALA A 6 13.91 1.27 13.31
CA ALA A 6 14.08 1.70 11.93
C ALA A 6 13.98 0.53 10.94
N ASP A 7 14.63 -0.60 11.23
CA ASP A 7 14.60 -1.81 10.41
C ASP A 7 13.20 -2.43 10.34
N LEU A 8 12.48 -2.45 11.47
CA LEU A 8 11.09 -2.91 11.52
C LEU A 8 10.16 -1.99 10.71
N ASN A 9 10.39 -0.67 10.79
CA ASN A 9 9.62 0.31 10.02
C ASN A 9 9.92 0.21 8.52
N GLU A 10 11.18 -0.04 8.14
CA GLU A 10 11.59 -0.27 6.75
C GLU A 10 10.95 -1.55 6.19
N GLN A 11 10.97 -2.65 6.95
CA GLN A 11 10.28 -3.89 6.55
C GLN A 11 8.77 -3.69 6.39
N ALA A 12 8.12 -2.99 7.33
CA ALA A 12 6.69 -2.70 7.23
C ALA A 12 6.38 -1.86 5.99
N GLN A 13 7.23 -0.87 5.69
CA GLN A 13 7.09 -0.02 4.52
C GLN A 13 7.28 -0.79 3.20
N GLU A 14 8.34 -1.63 3.09
CA GLU A 14 8.56 -2.47 1.91
C GLU A 14 7.40 -3.44 1.66
N ARG A 15 6.83 -4.02 2.73
CA ARG A 15 5.64 -4.88 2.61
C ARG A 15 4.43 -4.11 2.12
N LEU A 16 4.20 -2.92 2.69
CA LEU A 16 3.09 -2.06 2.31
C LEU A 16 3.21 -1.67 0.83
N ASP A 17 4.39 -1.25 0.39
CA ASP A 17 4.64 -0.89 -1.02
C ASP A 17 4.44 -2.09 -1.95
N THR A 18 4.92 -3.28 -1.58
CA THR A 18 4.72 -4.52 -2.36
C THR A 18 3.23 -4.86 -2.51
N ILE A 19 2.45 -4.79 -1.43
CA ILE A 19 1.01 -5.08 -1.45
C ILE A 19 0.28 -4.03 -2.28
N MET A 20 0.63 -2.75 -2.14
CA MET A 20 0.05 -1.68 -2.94
C MET A 20 0.33 -1.85 -4.44
N GLU A 21 1.54 -2.25 -4.84
CA GLU A 21 1.86 -2.51 -6.25
C GLU A 21 1.06 -3.68 -6.81
N GLN A 22 0.96 -4.79 -6.07
CA GLN A 22 0.16 -5.95 -6.48
C GLN A 22 -1.33 -5.60 -6.61
N MET A 23 -1.86 -4.81 -5.69
CA MET A 23 -3.25 -4.34 -5.74
C MET A 23 -3.50 -3.36 -6.88
N LYS A 24 -2.58 -2.42 -7.13
CA LYS A 24 -2.68 -1.50 -8.28
C LYS A 24 -2.68 -2.24 -9.61
N ALA A 25 -1.84 -3.26 -9.74
CA ALA A 25 -1.81 -4.13 -10.92
C ALA A 25 -3.12 -4.92 -11.08
N THR A 26 -3.68 -5.42 -9.96
CA THR A 26 -4.93 -6.20 -9.96
C THR A 26 -6.16 -5.33 -10.27
N GLU A 27 -6.24 -4.12 -9.70
CA GLU A 27 -7.36 -3.20 -9.87
C GLU A 27 -7.26 -2.33 -11.14
N GLY A 28 -6.21 -2.51 -11.94
CA GLY A 28 -6.00 -1.79 -13.18
C GLY A 28 -5.84 -0.28 -12.98
N VAL A 29 -5.25 0.12 -11.84
CA VAL A 29 -4.98 1.53 -11.54
C VAL A 29 -3.78 1.98 -12.37
N THR A 30 -4.03 2.30 -13.64
CA THR A 30 -2.99 2.71 -14.60
C THR A 30 -2.86 4.23 -14.69
N GLU A 31 -1.75 4.69 -15.25
CA GLU A 31 -1.55 6.12 -15.56
C GLU A 31 -2.57 6.65 -16.58
N GLU A 32 -3.22 5.77 -17.35
CA GLU A 32 -4.35 6.14 -18.22
C GLU A 32 -5.59 6.47 -17.39
N LEU A 33 -5.91 5.70 -16.35
CA LEU A 33 -6.99 6.03 -15.41
C LEU A 33 -6.70 7.37 -14.72
N LYS A 34 -5.45 7.62 -14.33
CA LYS A 34 -5.02 8.90 -13.75
C LYS A 34 -5.24 10.09 -14.67
N ARG A 35 -4.98 9.90 -15.98
CA ARG A 35 -5.15 10.95 -17.00
C ARG A 35 -6.62 11.18 -17.35
N THR A 36 -7.44 10.14 -17.31
CA THR A 36 -8.85 10.20 -17.75
C THR A 36 -9.79 10.59 -16.61
N CYS A 37 -9.55 10.05 -15.41
CA CYS A 37 -10.39 10.21 -14.23
C CYS A 37 -9.53 10.31 -12.95
N GLN A 38 -8.92 11.48 -12.73
CA GLN A 38 -8.02 11.71 -11.59
C GLN A 38 -8.70 11.49 -10.23
N ILE A 39 -9.96 11.90 -10.05
CA ILE A 39 -10.70 11.71 -8.79
C ILE A 39 -10.89 10.22 -8.50
N GLU A 40 -11.28 9.43 -9.51
CA GLU A 40 -11.45 7.99 -9.36
C GLU A 40 -10.11 7.29 -9.11
N TRP A 41 -9.04 7.73 -9.77
CA TRP A 41 -7.70 7.23 -9.51
C TRP A 41 -7.27 7.46 -8.06
N VAL A 42 -7.48 8.68 -7.52
CA VAL A 42 -7.19 8.97 -6.10
C VAL A 42 -8.04 8.11 -5.19
N GLN A 43 -9.32 7.92 -5.51
CA GLN A 43 -10.23 7.12 -4.70
C GLN A 43 -9.84 5.64 -4.68
N ARG A 44 -9.42 5.07 -5.82
CA ARG A 44 -8.88 3.70 -5.89
C ARG A 44 -7.54 3.58 -5.18
N CYS A 45 -6.62 4.52 -5.36
CA CYS A 45 -5.36 4.56 -4.62
C CYS A 45 -5.59 4.60 -3.09
N ASN A 46 -6.55 5.41 -2.62
CA ASN A 46 -6.88 5.48 -1.20
C ASN A 46 -7.50 4.18 -0.68
N ASN A 47 -8.34 3.51 -1.47
CA ASN A 47 -8.92 2.21 -1.10
C ASN A 47 -7.83 1.13 -1.01
N ILE A 48 -6.95 1.06 -2.00
CA ILE A 48 -5.78 0.17 -2.01
C ILE A 48 -4.89 0.43 -0.81
N HIS A 49 -4.61 1.70 -0.48
CA HIS A 49 -3.79 2.06 0.66
C HIS A 49 -4.42 1.61 1.98
N ASN A 50 -5.70 1.89 2.21
CA ASN A 50 -6.42 1.42 3.41
C ASN A 50 -6.36 -0.11 3.54
N ARG A 51 -6.62 -0.84 2.46
CA ARG A 51 -6.58 -2.31 2.48
C ARG A 51 -5.16 -2.85 2.71
N ALA A 52 -4.15 -2.21 2.14
CA ALA A 52 -2.75 -2.58 2.35
C ALA A 52 -2.33 -2.31 3.80
N GLU A 53 -2.72 -1.16 4.38
CA GLU A 53 -2.50 -0.84 5.79
C GLU A 53 -3.18 -1.85 6.71
N GLU A 54 -4.44 -2.22 6.45
CA GLU A 54 -5.13 -3.26 7.23
C GLU A 54 -4.41 -4.60 7.19
N ILE A 55 -3.90 -5.01 6.02
CA ILE A 55 -3.14 -6.26 5.88
C ILE A 55 -1.84 -6.19 6.68
N VAL A 56 -1.05 -5.12 6.51
CA VAL A 56 0.23 -4.96 7.22
C VAL A 56 0.02 -4.86 8.73
N LEU A 57 -0.99 -4.11 9.17
CA LEU A 57 -1.33 -4.00 10.59
C LEU A 57 -1.72 -5.36 11.18
N HIS A 58 -2.52 -6.13 10.44
CA HIS A 58 -2.88 -7.48 10.85
C HIS A 58 -1.66 -8.41 10.86
N GLU A 59 -0.75 -8.32 9.88
CA GLU A 59 0.50 -9.08 9.91
C GLU A 59 1.37 -8.69 11.10
N MET A 60 1.50 -7.40 11.44
CA MET A 60 2.35 -6.93 12.54
C MET A 60 1.77 -7.25 13.93
N ILE A 61 0.45 -7.24 14.10
CA ILE A 61 -0.21 -7.53 15.39
C ILE A 61 -0.24 -9.04 15.68
N TYR A 62 -0.40 -9.87 14.65
CA TYR A 62 -0.50 -11.32 14.80
C TYR A 62 0.82 -12.08 14.54
N SER A 63 1.93 -11.37 14.29
CA SER A 63 3.29 -11.91 14.10
C SER A 63 4.11 -11.97 15.39
#